data_AF-A0A9W8PF85-F1
#
_entry.id   AF-A0A9W8PF85-F1
#
_cell.length_a   1.000
_cell.length_b   1.000
_cell.length_c   1.000
_cell.angle_alpha   90.00
_cell.angle_beta   90.00
_cell.angle_gamma   90.00
#
_symmetry.space_group_name_H-M   'P 1'
#
loop_
_entity.id
_entity.type
_entity.pdbx_description
1 polymer ?
#
loop_
_entity_poly.entity_id
_entity_poly.type
_entity_poly.pdbx_seq_one_letter_code
_entity_poly.pdbx_strand_id
1 'polypeptide(L)'
;MKESRPKAPRRGEKPTTKKTKSKEVASGDVWTEAEKAELFQYYTYCLAQHNECVKNLEVLHQQEQEMKLLLPQREGNKKFQEQYDELTRKATKEIALMGEYFDLLSFIEGEMDACGLTDF
;
A
#
# COMPACT_ATOMS: atom_id res chain seq x y z
N MET A 1 75.06 32.08 18.28
CA MET A 1 74.91 33.07 17.19
C MET A 1 75.13 32.38 15.86
N LYS A 2 74.24 32.61 14.89
CA LYS A 2 74.31 32.31 13.43
C LYS A 2 74.44 30.82 13.05
N GLU A 3 73.89 30.28 11.99
CA GLU A 3 72.83 30.54 10.99
C GLU A 3 72.84 29.24 10.17
N SER A 4 71.70 28.74 9.67
CA SER A 4 71.65 27.94 8.43
C SER A 4 70.20 27.67 8.01
N ARG A 5 69.69 28.44 7.04
CA ARG A 5 68.61 27.98 6.15
C ARG A 5 69.15 26.92 5.20
N PRO A 6 68.27 26.05 4.66
CA PRO A 6 68.34 25.82 3.23
C PRO A 6 66.98 25.94 2.52
N LYS A 7 67.05 26.71 1.43
CA LYS A 7 66.46 26.51 0.08
C LYS A 7 65.08 25.85 -0.08
N ALA A 8 64.21 26.61 -0.75
CA ALA A 8 63.02 26.14 -1.45
C ALA A 8 63.33 25.29 -2.70
N PRO A 9 62.35 24.49 -3.17
CA PRO A 9 62.04 24.31 -4.60
C PRO A 9 60.67 24.96 -4.89
N ARG A 10 60.63 26.00 -5.74
CA ARG A 10 60.34 25.96 -7.19
C ARG A 10 58.89 25.64 -7.56
N ARG A 11 58.17 26.72 -7.86
CA ARG A 11 57.22 26.94 -8.96
C ARG A 11 56.81 25.68 -9.74
N GLY A 12 55.54 25.29 -9.61
CA GLY A 12 54.84 24.59 -10.68
C GLY A 12 54.23 23.23 -10.36
N GLU A 13 53.55 23.04 -9.23
CA GLU A 13 52.53 21.98 -9.12
C GLU A 13 51.30 22.56 -8.42
N LYS A 14 50.23 22.76 -9.20
CA LYS A 14 48.90 22.96 -8.61
C LYS A 14 48.60 21.66 -7.84
N PRO A 15 48.17 21.73 -6.57
CA PRO A 15 47.55 20.58 -5.97
C PRO A 15 46.28 20.33 -6.78
N THR A 16 46.27 19.30 -7.60
CA THR A 16 45.02 18.68 -8.04
C THR A 16 44.42 18.05 -6.81
N THR A 17 43.75 18.87 -6.00
CA THR A 17 42.67 18.40 -5.16
C THR A 17 41.69 17.75 -6.13
N LYS A 18 41.83 16.43 -6.31
CA LYS A 18 40.74 15.57 -6.75
C LYS A 18 39.63 15.88 -5.77
N LYS A 19 38.75 16.78 -6.17
CA LYS A 19 37.46 17.02 -5.57
C LYS A 19 36.79 15.68 -5.73
N THR A 20 36.90 14.83 -4.72
CA THR A 20 36.04 13.66 -4.56
C THR A 20 34.67 14.28 -4.53
N LYS A 21 34.02 14.30 -5.70
CA LYS A 21 32.62 14.62 -5.81
C LYS A 21 31.98 13.47 -5.07
N SER A 22 31.79 13.67 -3.76
CA SER A 22 30.87 12.88 -2.97
C SER A 22 29.62 12.85 -3.82
N LYS A 23 29.37 11.70 -4.42
CA LYS A 23 28.11 11.42 -5.05
C LYS A 23 27.18 11.44 -3.84
N GLU A 24 26.55 12.59 -3.58
CA GLU A 24 25.29 12.62 -2.87
C GLU A 24 24.41 11.67 -3.66
N VAL A 25 24.43 10.40 -3.25
CA VAL A 25 23.30 9.52 -3.47
C VAL A 25 22.20 10.24 -2.72
N ALA A 26 21.24 10.79 -3.47
CA ALA A 26 20.07 11.41 -2.89
C ALA A 26 19.56 10.46 -1.81
N SER A 27 19.56 10.91 -0.55
CA SER A 27 19.15 10.11 0.59
C SER A 27 17.62 9.89 0.62
N GLY A 28 16.98 9.91 -0.55
CA GLY A 28 15.53 9.93 -0.73
C GLY A 28 14.94 8.62 -1.26
N ASP A 29 15.77 7.66 -1.68
CA ASP A 29 15.30 6.38 -2.27
C ASP A 29 15.41 5.19 -1.29
N VAL A 30 15.77 5.43 -0.02
CA VAL A 30 15.94 4.35 0.96
C VAL A 30 14.82 4.39 1.99
N TRP A 31 13.94 3.40 1.90
CA TRP A 31 12.90 3.14 2.88
C TRP A 31 13.49 2.94 4.27
N THR A 32 13.01 3.72 5.23
CA THR A 32 13.33 3.54 6.64
C THR A 32 12.56 2.36 7.23
N GLU A 33 13.07 1.79 8.31
CA GLU A 33 12.38 0.71 9.03
C GLU A 33 11.01 1.14 9.57
N ALA A 34 10.84 2.43 9.90
CA ALA A 34 9.56 2.96 10.34
C ALA A 34 8.53 2.98 9.19
N GLU A 35 8.92 3.46 8.01
CA GLU A 35 8.07 3.47 6.82
C GLU A 35 7.70 2.06 6.37
N LYS A 36 8.65 1.11 6.43
CA LYS A 36 8.38 -0.32 6.17
C LYS A 36 7.36 -0.91 7.15
N ALA A 37 7.50 -0.60 8.44
CA ALA A 37 6.57 -1.06 9.46
C ALA A 37 5.16 -0.46 9.27
N GLU A 38 5.09 0.82 8.91
CA GLU A 38 3.83 1.50 8.58
C GLU A 38 3.17 0.90 7.34
N LEU A 39 3.94 0.64 6.27
CA LEU A 39 3.47 -0.03 5.07
C LEU A 39 2.87 -1.41 5.37
N PHE A 40 3.54 -2.20 6.22
CA PHE A 40 3.02 -3.50 6.66
C PHE A 40 1.73 -3.39 7.48
N GLN A 41 1.59 -2.36 8.33
CA GLN A 41 0.35 -2.10 9.06
C GLN A 41 -0.79 -1.76 8.10
N TYR A 42 -0.54 -0.91 7.09
CA TYR A 42 -1.53 -0.60 6.07
C TYR A 42 -1.93 -1.83 5.26
N TYR A 43 -0.97 -2.66 4.86
CA TYR A 43 -1.25 -3.94 4.20
C TYR A 43 -2.17 -4.81 5.04
N THR A 44 -1.81 -5.04 6.31
CA THR A 44 -2.58 -5.89 7.24
C THR A 44 -3.99 -5.36 7.44
N TYR A 45 -4.13 -4.03 7.59
CA TYR A 45 -5.44 -3.39 7.72
C TYR A 45 -6.30 -3.59 6.46
N CYS A 46 -5.77 -3.30 5.27
CA CYS A 46 -6.51 -3.44 4.02
C CYS A 46 -6.92 -4.90 3.77
N LEU A 47 -6.04 -5.85 4.09
CA LEU A 47 -6.35 -7.28 3.97
C LEU A 47 -7.47 -7.69 4.91
N ALA A 48 -7.47 -7.19 6.15
CA ALA A 48 -8.55 -7.43 7.10
C ALA A 48 -9.88 -6.86 6.60
N GLN A 49 -9.89 -5.65 6.04
CA GLN A 49 -11.11 -5.03 5.51
C GLN A 49 -11.62 -5.75 4.25
N HIS A 50 -10.74 -6.15 3.33
CA HIS A 50 -11.08 -6.98 2.18
C HIS A 50 -11.77 -8.27 2.63
N ASN A 51 -11.19 -8.97 3.61
CA ASN A 51 -11.77 -10.21 4.14
C ASN A 51 -13.11 -9.98 4.85
N GLU A 52 -13.30 -8.83 5.50
CA GLU A 52 -14.58 -8.48 6.10
C GLU A 52 -15.66 -8.24 5.03
N CYS A 53 -15.32 -7.60 3.91
CA CYS A 53 -16.23 -7.46 2.77
C CYS A 53 -16.68 -8.83 2.25
N VAL A 54 -15.76 -9.80 2.16
CA VAL A 54 -16.07 -11.19 1.74
C VAL A 54 -17.08 -11.83 2.70
N LYS A 55 -16.87 -11.74 4.02
CA LYS A 55 -17.81 -12.28 5.01
C LYS A 55 -19.18 -11.61 4.92
N ASN A 56 -19.22 -10.29 4.75
CA ASN A 56 -20.47 -9.55 4.59
C ASN A 56 -21.22 -10.02 3.34
N LEU A 57 -20.51 -10.24 2.23
CA LEU A 57 -21.09 -10.78 1.00
C LEU A 57 -21.64 -12.19 1.17
N GLU A 58 -20.97 -13.06 1.93
CA GLU A 58 -21.50 -14.40 2.26
C GLU A 58 -22.81 -14.31 3.03
N VAL A 59 -22.89 -13.42 4.04
CA VAL A 59 -24.11 -13.18 4.81
C VAL A 59 -25.23 -12.65 3.91
N LEU A 60 -24.94 -11.67 3.05
CA LEU A 60 -25.91 -11.11 2.11
C LEU A 60 -26.37 -12.17 1.10
N HIS A 61 -25.48 -13.02 0.61
CA HIS A 61 -25.82 -14.11 -0.29
C HIS A 61 -26.76 -15.12 0.37
N GLN A 62 -26.49 -15.51 1.62
CA GLN A 62 -27.37 -16.39 2.38
C GLN A 62 -28.77 -15.77 2.55
N GLN A 63 -28.85 -14.49 2.89
CA GLN A 63 -30.12 -13.76 2.98
C GLN A 63 -30.85 -13.71 1.62
N GLU A 64 -30.12 -13.53 0.52
CA GLU A 64 -30.69 -13.55 -0.83
C GLU A 64 -31.32 -14.91 -1.15
N GLN A 65 -30.65 -16.01 -0.80
CA GLN A 65 -31.18 -17.37 -0.99
C GLN A 65 -32.46 -17.59 -0.17
N GLU A 66 -32.48 -17.17 1.09
CA GLU A 66 -33.65 -17.28 1.96
C GLU A 66 -34.84 -16.48 1.41
N MET A 67 -34.59 -15.26 0.91
CA MET A 67 -35.61 -14.45 0.26
C MET A 67 -36.11 -15.11 -1.03
N LYS A 68 -35.22 -15.70 -1.84
CA LYS A 68 -35.60 -16.40 -3.08
C LYS A 68 -36.56 -17.56 -2.85
N LEU A 69 -36.46 -18.26 -1.72
CA LEU A 69 -37.41 -19.32 -1.34
C LEU A 69 -38.82 -18.79 -1.07
N LEU A 70 -38.94 -17.52 -0.67
CA LEU A 70 -40.21 -16.88 -0.35
C LEU A 70 -40.85 -16.16 -1.55
N LEU A 71 -40.12 -15.97 -2.66
CA LEU A 71 -40.60 -15.28 -3.87
C LEU A 71 -41.97 -15.77 -4.36
N PRO A 72 -42.24 -17.08 -4.51
CA PRO A 72 -43.52 -17.56 -5.02
C PRO A 72 -44.73 -17.17 -4.15
N GLN A 73 -44.51 -16.89 -2.86
CA GLN A 73 -45.57 -16.53 -1.91
C GLN A 73 -45.70 -15.01 -1.71
N ARG A 74 -44.74 -14.23 -2.22
CA ARG A 74 -44.60 -12.79 -2.01
C ARG A 74 -44.71 -11.99 -3.30
N GLU A 75 -45.07 -12.64 -4.40
CA GLU A 75 -45.23 -12.00 -5.71
C GLU A 75 -46.25 -10.85 -5.64
N GLY A 76 -45.89 -9.67 -6.15
CA GLY A 76 -46.68 -8.44 -6.04
C GLY A 76 -46.62 -7.73 -4.68
N ASN A 77 -45.89 -8.27 -3.69
CA ASN A 77 -45.69 -7.60 -2.41
C ASN A 77 -44.59 -6.53 -2.51
N LYS A 78 -45.00 -5.27 -2.60
CA LYS A 78 -44.07 -4.12 -2.72
C LYS A 78 -43.04 -4.06 -1.60
N LYS A 79 -43.41 -4.37 -0.35
CA LYS A 79 -42.46 -4.33 0.78
C LYS A 79 -41.38 -5.39 0.65
N PHE A 80 -41.75 -6.58 0.16
CA PHE A 80 -40.79 -7.65 -0.08
C PHE A 80 -39.81 -7.28 -1.20
N GLN A 81 -40.31 -6.66 -2.27
CA GLN A 81 -39.46 -6.16 -3.36
C GLN A 81 -38.49 -5.08 -2.87
N GLU A 82 -38.95 -4.12 -2.06
CA GLU A 82 -38.08 -3.10 -1.46
C GLU A 82 -36.97 -3.70 -0.59
N GLN A 83 -37.26 -4.77 0.16
CA GLN A 83 -36.25 -5.49 0.94
C GLN A 83 -35.23 -6.22 0.05
N TYR A 84 -35.68 -6.78 -1.07
CA TYR A 84 -34.81 -7.48 -2.01
C TYR A 84 -33.87 -6.49 -2.71
N ASP A 85 -34.41 -5.38 -3.18
CA ASP A 85 -33.65 -4.29 -3.80
C ASP A 85 -32.62 -3.70 -2.81
N GLU A 86 -32.99 -3.55 -1.53
CA GLU A 86 -32.06 -3.11 -0.49
C GLU A 86 -30.89 -4.07 -0.29
N LEU A 87 -31.16 -5.38 -0.32
CA LEU A 87 -30.13 -6.42 -0.19
C LEU A 87 -29.16 -6.35 -1.38
N THR A 88 -29.68 -6.26 -2.61
CA THR A 88 -28.85 -6.09 -3.80
C THR A 88 -28.00 -4.82 -3.74
N ARG A 89 -28.58 -3.72 -3.24
CA ARG A 89 -27.84 -2.46 -3.05
C ARG A 89 -26.70 -2.61 -2.05
N LYS A 90 -26.92 -3.30 -0.93
CA LYS A 90 -25.87 -3.57 0.06
C LYS A 90 -24.76 -4.43 -0.53
N ALA A 91 -25.10 -5.51 -1.23
CA ALA A 91 -24.12 -6.38 -1.87
C ALA A 91 -23.28 -5.62 -2.91
N THR A 92 -23.91 -4.73 -3.68
CA THR A 92 -23.20 -3.88 -4.65
C THR A 92 -22.17 -2.96 -3.96
N LYS A 93 -22.52 -2.40 -2.79
CA LYS A 93 -21.60 -1.55 -2.01
C LYS A 93 -20.42 -2.36 -1.46
N GLU A 94 -20.67 -3.54 -0.92
CA GLU A 94 -19.59 -4.41 -0.42
C GLU A 94 -18.65 -4.85 -1.56
N ILE A 95 -19.17 -5.15 -2.75
CA ILE A 95 -18.34 -5.48 -3.93
C ILE A 95 -17.47 -4.27 -4.33
N ALA A 96 -18.05 -3.08 -4.39
CA ALA A 96 -17.30 -1.87 -4.72
C ALA A 96 -16.18 -1.61 -3.71
N LEU A 97 -16.49 -1.70 -2.41
CA LEU A 97 -15.52 -1.50 -1.33
C LEU A 97 -14.42 -2.58 -1.34
N MET A 98 -14.78 -3.84 -1.60
CA MET A 98 -13.83 -4.94 -1.77
C MET A 98 -12.86 -4.66 -2.91
N GLY A 99 -13.36 -4.12 -4.03
CA GLY A 99 -12.52 -3.68 -5.16
C GLY A 99 -11.54 -2.57 -4.78
N GLU A 100 -12.00 -1.56 -4.04
CA GLU A 100 -11.12 -0.47 -3.57
C GLU A 100 -10.00 -1.00 -2.66
N TYR A 101 -10.29 -1.93 -1.74
CA TYR A 101 -9.27 -2.55 -0.91
C TYR A 101 -8.32 -3.45 -1.72
N PHE A 102 -8.82 -4.15 -2.75
CA PHE A 102 -7.98 -4.96 -3.63
C PHE A 102 -6.98 -4.10 -4.42
N ASP A 103 -7.42 -2.95 -4.94
CA ASP A 103 -6.55 -1.99 -5.64
C ASP A 103 -5.48 -1.44 -4.69
N LEU A 104 -5.86 -1.10 -3.45
CA LEU A 104 -4.91 -0.64 -2.42
C LEU A 104 -3.90 -1.72 -2.03
N LEU A 105 -4.36 -2.96 -1.85
CA LEU A 105 -3.48 -4.10 -1.55
C LEU A 105 -2.47 -4.31 -2.68
N SER A 106 -2.92 -4.29 -3.93
CA SER A 106 -2.04 -4.43 -5.10
C SER A 106 -0.98 -3.33 -5.17
N PHE A 107 -1.37 -2.10 -4.83
CA PHE A 107 -0.43 -0.98 -4.74
C PHE A 107 0.60 -1.19 -3.61
N ILE A 108 0.13 -1.55 -2.41
CA ILE A 108 1.00 -1.76 -1.25
C ILE A 108 1.95 -2.94 -1.49
N GLU A 109 1.50 -4.02 -2.10
CA GLU A 109 2.35 -5.16 -2.48
C GLU A 109 3.48 -4.72 -3.42
N GLY A 110 3.21 -3.81 -4.35
CA GLY A 110 4.24 -3.22 -5.22
C GLY A 110 5.27 -2.39 -4.45
N GLU A 111 4.84 -1.58 -3.48
CA GLU A 111 5.75 -0.82 -2.62
C GLU A 111 6.55 -1.75 -1.67
N MET A 112 5.92 -2.83 -1.19
CA MET A 112 6.59 -3.86 -0.39
C MET A 112 7.68 -4.57 -1.20
N ASP A 113 7.41 -4.91 -2.47
CA ASP A 113 8.44 -5.45 -3.38
C ASP A 113 9.58 -4.46 -3.60
N ALA A 114 9.26 -3.19 -3.89
CA ALA A 114 10.25 -2.14 -4.11
C ALA A 114 11.17 -1.89 -2.91
N CYS A 115 10.67 -2.08 -1.68
CA CYS A 115 11.46 -1.91 -0.45
C CYS A 115 12.07 -3.21 0.12
N GLY A 116 11.94 -4.33 -0.60
CA GLY A 116 12.53 -5.63 -0.25
C GLY A 116 11.81 -6.38 0.87
N LEU A 117 10.51 -6.15 1.03
CA LEU A 117 9.62 -6.79 2.00
C LEU A 117 8.89 -8.02 1.41
N THR A 118 9.45 -8.68 0.39
CA THR A 118 8.77 -9.73 -0.41
C THR A 118 8.58 -11.09 0.28
N ASP A 119 9.21 -11.34 1.42
CA ASP A 119 9.27 -12.66 2.05
C ASP A 119 8.24 -12.84 3.19
N PHE A 120 6.95 -12.66 2.89
CA PHE A 120 5.84 -12.97 3.82
C PHE A 120 5.08 -14.23 3.42
#